data_AF-A0AA51X8Y5-F1
#
_entry.id   AF-A0AA51X8Y5-F1
#
_cell.length_a   1.000
_cell.length_b   1.000
_cell.length_c   1.000
_cell.angle_alpha   90.00
_cell.angle_beta   90.00
_cell.angle_gamma   90.00
#
_symmetry.space_group_name_H-M   'P 1'
#
loop_
_entity.id
_entity.type
_entity.pdbx_description
1 polymer ?
#
loop_
_entity_poly.entity_id
_entity_poly.type
_entity_poly.pdbx_seq_one_letter_code
_entity_poly.pdbx_strand_id
1 'polypeptide(L)'
;MRFIYVVNSIIILGWASLVYFTQPSHEQVSPNWWIDVLVLGGMIIFQLQMVVKSKTLYGFSIVMSYTLALLIGMRLMLSVDWLLTLKGIGFLLVSALCIFYLIGVRGFLRSDKGRAIMGQSTK
;
A
#
# COMPACT_ATOMS: atom_id res chain seq x y z
N MET A 1 7.22 0.50 16.03
CA MET A 1 7.75 -0.29 14.89
C MET A 1 7.04 -1.63 14.70
N ARG A 2 6.97 -2.50 15.72
CA ARG A 2 6.29 -3.81 15.61
C ARG A 2 4.86 -3.73 15.06
N PHE A 3 4.10 -2.72 15.49
CA PHE A 3 2.76 -2.40 14.96
C PHE A 3 2.75 -2.12 13.45
N ILE A 4 3.66 -1.26 12.95
CA ILE A 4 3.75 -0.90 11.53
C ILE A 4 4.07 -2.14 10.68
N TYR A 5 4.97 -3.01 11.15
CA TYR A 5 5.28 -4.25 10.43
C TYR A 5 4.08 -5.18 10.34
N VAL A 6 3.37 -5.38 11.46
CA VAL A 6 2.17 -6.24 11.51
C VAL A 6 1.09 -5.69 10.58
N VAL A 7 0.82 -4.39 10.64
CA VAL A 7 -0.21 -3.77 9.79
C VAL A 7 0.18 -3.81 8.31
N ASN A 8 1.43 -3.52 7.96
CA ASN A 8 1.92 -3.68 6.57
C ASN A 8 1.77 -5.13 6.08
N SER A 9 2.13 -6.12 6.90
CA SER A 9 1.99 -7.53 6.52
C SER A 9 0.53 -7.93 6.31
N ILE A 10 -0.37 -7.46 7.17
CA ILE A 10 -1.83 -7.67 7.01
C ILE A 10 -2.32 -7.01 5.72
N ILE A 11 -1.86 -5.81 5.40
CA ILE A 11 -2.24 -5.09 4.18
C ILE A 11 -1.73 -5.81 2.94
N ILE A 12 -0.48 -6.30 2.94
CA ILE A 12 0.08 -7.07 1.82
C ILE A 12 -0.73 -8.35 1.60
N LEU A 13 -1.01 -9.10 2.67
CA LEU A 13 -1.80 -10.32 2.60
C LEU A 13 -3.25 -10.06 2.17
N GLY A 14 -3.86 -9.00 2.68
CA GLY A 14 -5.21 -8.57 2.31
C GLY A 14 -5.29 -8.15 0.85
N TRP A 15 -4.31 -7.40 0.36
CA TRP A 15 -4.22 -7.00 -1.04
C TRP A 15 -3.98 -8.20 -1.96
N ALA A 16 -3.04 -9.09 -1.61
CA ALA A 16 -2.78 -10.30 -2.39
C ALA A 16 -4.02 -11.21 -2.46
N SER A 17 -4.73 -11.37 -1.35
CA SER A 17 -5.99 -12.11 -1.30
C SER A 17 -7.05 -11.45 -2.17
N LEU A 18 -7.19 -10.12 -2.11
CA LEU A 18 -8.12 -9.41 -2.98
C LEU A 18 -7.82 -9.63 -4.44
N VAL A 19 -6.56 -9.49 -4.86
CA VAL A 19 -6.16 -9.74 -6.25
C VAL A 19 -6.51 -11.17 -6.65
N TYR A 20 -6.24 -12.14 -5.79
CA TYR A 20 -6.57 -13.55 -6.05
C TYR A 20 -8.08 -13.80 -6.22
N PHE A 21 -8.92 -13.24 -5.33
CA PHE A 21 -10.38 -13.47 -5.37
C PHE A 21 -11.13 -12.61 -6.40
N THR A 22 -10.51 -11.55 -6.91
CA THR A 22 -11.11 -10.62 -7.87
C THR A 22 -10.63 -10.85 -9.30
N GLN A 23 -9.68 -11.77 -9.52
CA GLN A 23 -9.31 -12.21 -10.85
C GLN A 23 -10.44 -13.00 -11.53
N PRO A 24 -10.80 -12.67 -12.78
CA PRO A 24 -11.70 -13.50 -13.56
C PRO A 24 -11.08 -14.88 -13.81
N SER A 25 -11.90 -15.92 -13.81
CA SER A 25 -11.49 -17.33 -14.00
C SER A 25 -10.64 -17.53 -15.27
N HIS A 26 -9.37 -17.91 -15.06
CA HIS A 26 -8.36 -18.52 -15.95
C HIS A 26 -8.16 -18.08 -17.42
N GLU A 27 -9.03 -17.32 -18.07
CA GLU A 27 -8.91 -17.00 -19.51
C GLU A 27 -8.85 -15.51 -19.85
N GLN A 28 -9.04 -14.61 -18.87
CA GLN A 28 -8.87 -13.17 -19.08
C GLN A 28 -7.99 -12.57 -18.00
N VAL A 29 -6.71 -12.40 -18.33
CA VAL A 29 -5.82 -11.56 -17.54
C VAL A 29 -6.41 -10.15 -17.59
N SER A 30 -6.90 -9.66 -16.44
CA SER A 30 -7.42 -8.29 -16.33
C SER A 30 -6.36 -7.32 -16.88
N PRO A 31 -6.69 -6.39 -17.79
CA PRO A 31 -5.71 -5.49 -18.40
C PRO A 31 -4.93 -4.63 -17.38
N ASN A 32 -5.40 -4.60 -16.14
CA ASN A 32 -4.84 -3.85 -15.03
C ASN A 32 -3.97 -4.69 -14.07
N TRP A 33 -3.70 -5.97 -14.39
CA TRP A 33 -2.92 -6.89 -13.56
C TRP A 33 -1.53 -6.36 -13.20
N TRP A 34 -0.92 -5.57 -14.09
CA TRP A 34 0.39 -4.95 -13.87
C TRP A 34 0.35 -3.92 -12.73
N ILE A 35 -0.77 -3.24 -12.51
CA ILE A 35 -0.96 -2.30 -11.38
C ILE A 35 -0.94 -3.09 -10.07
N ASP A 36 -1.62 -4.23 -10.03
CA ASP A 36 -1.69 -5.09 -8.85
C ASP A 36 -0.30 -5.63 -8.47
N VAL A 37 0.50 -6.02 -9.47
CA VAL A 37 1.90 -6.45 -9.29
C VAL A 37 2.77 -5.29 -8.79
N LEU A 38 2.63 -4.09 -9.35
CA LEU A 38 3.39 -2.91 -8.90
C LEU A 38 3.02 -2.51 -7.47
N VAL A 39 1.75 -2.58 -7.10
CA VAL A 39 1.29 -2.30 -5.73
C VAL A 39 1.86 -3.33 -4.76
N LEU A 40 1.74 -4.63 -5.05
CA LEU A 40 2.29 -5.69 -4.21
C LEU A 40 3.82 -5.58 -4.08
N GLY A 41 4.52 -5.45 -5.20
CA GLY A 41 5.97 -5.28 -5.22
C GLY A 41 6.41 -4.03 -4.44
N GLY A 42 5.73 -2.91 -4.65
CA GLY A 42 6.02 -1.68 -3.94
C GLY A 42 5.73 -1.77 -2.43
N MET A 43 4.66 -2.46 -2.00
CA MET A 43 4.39 -2.70 -0.58
C MET A 43 5.44 -3.59 0.08
N ILE A 44 5.95 -4.62 -0.62
CA ILE A 44 7.04 -5.47 -0.14
C ILE A 44 8.33 -4.66 0.02
N ILE A 45 8.69 -3.86 -0.99
CA ILE A 45 9.87 -2.99 -0.92
C ILE A 45 9.71 -1.99 0.23
N PHE A 46 8.54 -1.40 0.37
CA PHE A 46 8.24 -0.48 1.47
C PHE A 46 8.40 -1.14 2.85
N GLN A 47 7.93 -2.38 3.00
CA GLN A 47 8.14 -3.17 4.22
C GLN A 47 9.64 -3.40 4.49
N LEU A 48 10.40 -3.82 3.48
CA LEU A 48 11.85 -4.03 3.61
C LEU A 48 12.58 -2.75 4.04
N GLN A 49 12.21 -1.60 3.49
CA GLN A 49 12.81 -0.32 3.86
C GLN A 49 12.52 0.06 5.31
N MET A 50 11.28 -0.16 5.76
CA MET A 50 10.92 0.05 7.16
C MET A 50 11.69 -0.90 8.08
N VAL A 51 12.06 -2.11 7.63
CA VAL A 51 12.90 -3.05 8.39
C VAL A 51 14.34 -2.57 8.48
N VAL A 52 14.91 -2.10 7.36
CA VAL A 52 16.31 -1.66 7.28
C VAL A 52 16.56 -0.37 8.06
N LYS A 53 15.54 0.48 8.27
CA LYS A 53 15.62 1.73 9.05
C LYS A 53 16.78 2.64 8.65
N SER A 54 17.06 2.73 7.35
CA SER A 54 18.16 3.56 6.84
C SER A 54 17.75 5.03 6.72
N LYS A 55 18.59 5.93 7.24
CA LYS A 55 18.42 7.39 7.10
C LYS A 55 18.38 7.83 5.64
N THR A 56 19.17 7.18 4.79
CA THR A 56 19.27 7.45 3.35
C THR A 56 17.98 7.15 2.62
N LEU A 57 17.22 6.15 3.09
CA LEU A 57 15.98 5.71 2.46
C LEU A 57 14.74 6.43 3.00
N TYR A 58 14.87 7.26 4.03
CA TYR A 58 13.74 7.96 4.66
C TYR A 58 12.92 8.80 3.66
N GLY A 59 13.60 9.62 2.85
CA GLY A 59 12.93 10.44 1.83
C GLY A 59 12.24 9.56 0.78
N PHE A 60 12.87 8.44 0.41
CA PHE A 60 12.31 7.48 -0.52
C PHE A 60 11.06 6.80 0.06
N SER A 61 11.06 6.40 1.34
CA SER A 61 9.88 5.79 1.99
C SER A 61 8.68 6.73 2.00
N ILE A 62 8.89 8.04 2.19
CA ILE A 62 7.84 9.05 2.08
C ILE A 62 7.26 9.09 0.66
N VAL A 63 8.13 9.15 -0.35
CA VAL A 63 7.68 9.19 -1.76
C VAL A 63 6.96 7.89 -2.12
N MET A 64 7.52 6.74 -1.75
CA MET A 64 6.95 5.43 -2.04
C MET A 64 5.57 5.25 -1.42
N SER A 65 5.36 5.69 -0.17
CA SER A 65 4.04 5.64 0.47
C SER A 65 2.98 6.43 -0.31
N TYR A 66 3.37 7.57 -0.90
CA TYR A 66 2.48 8.40 -1.70
C TYR A 66 2.21 7.77 -3.07
N THR A 67 3.26 7.29 -3.75
CA THR A 67 3.14 6.60 -5.05
C THR A 67 2.24 5.37 -4.93
N LEU A 68 2.39 4.57 -3.87
CA LEU A 68 1.53 3.41 -3.62
C LEU A 68 0.07 3.82 -3.41
N ALA A 69 -0.20 4.87 -2.64
CA ALA A 69 -1.56 5.36 -2.44
C ALA A 69 -2.20 5.84 -3.76
N LEU A 70 -1.42 6.50 -4.63
CA LEU A 70 -1.88 6.91 -5.96
C LEU A 70 -2.14 5.71 -6.88
N LEU A 71 -1.28 4.69 -6.88
CA LEU A 71 -1.49 3.48 -7.68
C LEU A 71 -2.76 2.72 -7.26
N ILE A 72 -3.02 2.64 -5.96
CA ILE A 72 -4.25 2.05 -5.42
C ILE A 72 -5.47 2.90 -5.83
N GLY A 73 -5.36 4.23 -5.74
CA GLY A 73 -6.41 5.14 -6.22
C GLY A 73 -6.70 5.00 -7.72
N MET A 74 -5.66 4.88 -8.54
CA MET A 74 -5.78 4.62 -9.97
C MET A 74 -6.44 3.27 -10.23
N ARG A 75 -6.07 2.22 -9.48
CA ARG A 75 -6.71 0.90 -9.58
C ARG A 75 -8.19 0.96 -9.26
N LEU A 76 -8.59 1.76 -8.26
CA LEU A 76 -9.98 2.03 -7.91
C LEU A 76 -10.74 2.73 -9.05
N MET A 77 -10.15 3.75 -9.67
CA MET A 77 -10.78 4.48 -10.78
C MET A 77 -10.98 3.59 -12.02
N LEU A 78 -10.00 2.73 -12.32
CA LEU A 78 -10.09 1.75 -13.41
C LEU A 78 -11.04 0.57 -13.10
N SER A 79 -11.58 0.55 -11.89
CA SER A 79 -12.43 -0.49 -11.34
C SER A 79 -13.86 0.00 -11.11
N VAL A 80 -14.22 1.20 -11.59
CA VAL A 80 -15.51 1.83 -11.27
C VAL A 80 -16.71 1.00 -11.71
N ASP A 81 -16.60 0.29 -12.83
CA ASP A 81 -17.71 -0.48 -13.41
C ASP A 81 -18.17 -1.65 -12.52
N TRP A 82 -17.28 -2.20 -11.69
CA TRP A 82 -17.61 -3.31 -10.77
C TRP A 82 -17.76 -2.88 -9.31
N LEU A 83 -17.53 -1.59 -8.98
CA LEU A 83 -17.65 -1.05 -7.62
C LEU A 83 -19.06 -1.19 -7.02
N LEU A 84 -20.10 -1.19 -7.86
CA LEU A 84 -21.49 -1.30 -7.43
C LEU A 84 -21.90 -2.75 -7.08
N THR A 85 -21.01 -3.73 -7.28
CA THR A 85 -21.25 -5.12 -6.87
C THR A 85 -20.80 -5.36 -5.43
N LEU A 86 -21.35 -6.37 -4.75
CA LEU A 86 -20.96 -6.73 -3.37
C LEU A 86 -19.44 -6.98 -3.25
N LYS A 87 -18.83 -7.58 -4.27
CA LYS A 87 -17.38 -7.80 -4.36
C LYS A 87 -16.61 -6.48 -4.55
N GLY A 88 -17.14 -5.57 -5.35
CA GLY A 88 -16.59 -4.23 -5.58
C GLY A 88 -16.63 -3.33 -4.34
N ILE A 89 -17.68 -3.41 -3.52
CA ILE A 89 -17.77 -2.68 -2.25
C ILE A 89 -16.67 -3.16 -1.28
N GLY A 90 -16.45 -4.47 -1.17
CA GLY A 90 -15.37 -5.02 -0.37
C GLY A 90 -13.98 -4.56 -0.86
N PHE A 91 -13.78 -4.58 -2.19
CA PHE A 91 -12.56 -4.05 -2.81
C PHE A 91 -12.35 -2.55 -2.50
N LEU A 92 -13.42 -1.76 -2.55
CA LEU A 92 -13.38 -0.33 -2.24
C LEU A 92 -12.99 -0.05 -0.80
N LEU A 93 -13.61 -0.76 0.15
CA LEU A 93 -13.32 -0.58 1.57
C LEU A 93 -11.87 -0.90 1.89
N VAL A 94 -11.35 -2.02 1.39
CA VAL A 94 -9.95 -2.39 1.63
C VAL A 94 -8.99 -1.42 0.94
N SER A 95 -9.29 -0.99 -0.28
CA SER A 95 -8.48 0.01 -0.99
C SER A 95 -8.45 1.34 -0.26
N ALA A 96 -9.61 1.80 0.23
CA ALA A 96 -9.71 3.01 1.05
C ALA A 96 -8.91 2.88 2.36
N LEU A 97 -9.04 1.75 3.07
CA LEU A 97 -8.24 1.46 4.27
C LEU A 97 -6.74 1.50 3.99
N CYS A 98 -6.30 0.92 2.87
CA CYS A 98 -4.90 0.96 2.45
C CYS A 98 -4.42 2.39 2.18
N ILE A 99 -5.23 3.20 1.48
CA ILE A 99 -4.91 4.60 1.20
C ILE A 99 -4.79 5.40 2.51
N PHE A 100 -5.79 5.31 3.40
CA PHE A 100 -5.76 5.99 4.69
C PHE A 100 -4.55 5.58 5.53
N TYR A 101 -4.23 4.29 5.55
CA TYR A 101 -3.06 3.78 6.23
C TYR A 101 -1.76 4.36 5.65
N LEU A 102 -1.57 4.31 4.33
CA LEU A 102 -0.35 4.83 3.68
C LEU A 102 -0.16 6.33 3.91
N ILE A 103 -1.25 7.11 3.88
CA ILE A 103 -1.24 8.53 4.23
C ILE A 103 -0.89 8.71 5.72
N GLY A 104 -1.46 7.89 6.60
CA GLY A 104 -1.15 7.90 8.03
C GLY A 104 0.32 7.57 8.32
N VAL A 105 0.89 6.57 7.65
CA VAL A 105 2.31 6.21 7.77
C VAL A 105 3.19 7.34 7.26
N ARG A 106 2.82 7.99 6.15
CA ARG A 106 3.52 9.19 5.67
C ARG A 106 3.52 10.32 6.70
N GLY A 107 2.37 10.58 7.32
CA GLY A 107 2.24 11.57 8.40
C GLY A 107 3.09 11.21 9.61
N PHE A 108 3.08 9.94 10.02
CA PHE A 108 3.91 9.43 11.09
C PHE A 108 5.40 9.58 10.78
N LEU A 109 5.85 9.21 9.58
CA LEU A 109 7.25 9.35 9.17
C LEU A 109 7.71 10.80 9.27
N ARG A 110 6.86 11.77 8.88
CA ARG A 110 7.14 13.21 8.99
C ARG A 110 7.13 13.77 10.41
N SER A 111 6.49 13.09 11.36
CA SER A 111 6.49 13.49 12.77
C SER A 111 7.87 13.27 13.41
N ASP A 112 8.20 14.03 14.45
CA ASP A 112 9.45 13.89 15.20
C ASP A 112 9.69 12.47 15.71
N LYS A 113 8.62 11.77 16.11
CA LYS A 113 8.68 10.37 16.53
C LYS A 113 9.08 9.44 15.36
N GLY A 114 8.54 9.65 14.16
CA GLY A 114 8.89 8.86 12.98
C GLY A 114 10.30 9.16 12.47
N ARG A 115 10.69 10.43 12.48
CA ARG A 115 12.05 10.89 12.14
C ARG A 115 13.09 10.24 13.06
N ALA A 116 12.88 10.30 14.38
CA ALA A 116 13.79 9.69 15.36
C ALA A 116 13.93 8.17 15.17
N ILE A 117 12.82 7.48 14.88
CA ILE A 117 12.81 6.02 14.66
C ILE A 117 13.57 5.61 13.39
N MET A 118 13.60 6.46 12.36
CA MET A 118 14.38 6.27 11.14
C MET A 118 15.81 6.81 11.26
N GLY A 119 16.24 7.19 12.47
CA GLY A 119 17.56 7.71 12.76
C GLY A 119 17.81 9.14 12.27
N GLN A 120 16.79 9.86 11.81
CA GLN A 120 16.93 11.26 11.45
C GLN A 120 17.07 12.13 12.70
N SER A 121 17.95 13.13 12.65
CA SER A 121 18.08 14.11 13.74
C SER A 121 16.80 14.95 13.80
N THR A 122 16.09 14.86 14.92
CA THR A 122 15.05 15.82 15.32
C THR A 122 15.74 17.10 15.74
N LYS A 123 15.85 18.05 14.81
CA LYS A 123 16.07 19.46 15.13
C LYS A 123 14.74 20.07 15.53
#